data_AF-A0A4R2IMD6-F1
#
_entry.id   AF-A0A4R2IMD6-F1
#
_cell.length_a   1.000
_cell.length_b   1.000
_cell.length_c   1.000
_cell.angle_alpha   90.00
_cell.angle_beta   90.00
_cell.angle_gamma   90.00
#
_symmetry.space_group_name_H-M   'P 1'
#
loop_
_entity.id
_entity.type
_entity.pdbx_description
1 polymer ?
#
loop_
_entity_poly.entity_id
_entity_poly.type
_entity_poly.pdbx_seq_one_letter_code
_entity_poly.pdbx_strand_id
1 'polypeptide(L)'
;MLVGRLRELEVLRGFVDQAGGALLLSGDPGVGKTALLDAAQEYGEASGATVLRAAGTELEGQISHAALNQLLYPLLGKSRS
;
A
#
# COMPACT_ATOMS: atom_id res chain seq x y z
N MET A 1 -1.69 -17.74 -6.40
CA MET A 1 -2.97 -18.41 -6.08
C MET A 1 -3.17 -18.33 -4.56
N LEU A 2 -3.92 -17.33 -4.06
CA LEU A 2 -4.15 -17.13 -2.61
C LEU A 2 -5.45 -17.83 -2.16
N VAL A 3 -5.44 -19.17 -2.11
CA VAL A 3 -6.55 -19.92 -1.48
C VAL A 3 -6.33 -19.91 0.02
N GLY A 4 -7.24 -19.29 0.78
CA GLY A 4 -7.17 -19.18 2.25
C GLY A 4 -7.06 -17.75 2.80
N ARG A 5 -7.01 -16.72 1.95
CA ARG A 5 -6.90 -15.30 2.37
C ARG A 5 -8.12 -14.44 2.05
N LEU A 6 -9.28 -15.06 1.87
CA LEU A 6 -10.51 -14.34 1.52
C LEU A 6 -10.88 -13.30 2.58
N ARG A 7 -10.68 -13.62 3.86
CA ARG A 7 -10.98 -12.71 4.97
C ARG A 7 -10.05 -11.51 4.99
N GLU A 8 -8.75 -11.70 4.78
CA GLU A 8 -7.80 -10.59 4.71
C GLU A 8 -8.08 -9.68 3.52
N LEU A 9 -8.46 -10.25 2.37
CA LEU A 9 -8.85 -9.47 1.18
C LEU A 9 -10.16 -8.72 1.39
N GLU A 10 -11.12 -9.26 2.14
CA GLU A 10 -12.36 -8.56 2.51
C GLU A 10 -12.08 -7.36 3.43
N VAL A 11 -11.24 -7.54 4.46
CA VAL A 11 -10.82 -6.45 5.33
C VAL A 11 -10.08 -5.36 4.56
N LEU A 12 -9.19 -5.76 3.64
CA LEU A 12 -8.44 -4.82 2.81
C LEU A 12 -9.35 -4.00 1.89
N ARG A 13 -10.29 -4.67 1.20
CA ARG A 13 -11.26 -3.99 0.33
C ARG A 13 -12.15 -3.03 1.11
N GLY A 14 -12.71 -3.51 2.22
CA GLY A 14 -13.52 -2.66 3.10
C GLY A 14 -12.74 -1.48 3.68
N PHE A 15 -11.43 -1.59 3.87
CA PHE A 15 -10.58 -0.47 4.27
C PHE A 15 -10.36 0.52 3.12
N VAL A 16 -10.11 0.06 1.90
CA VAL A 16 -9.96 0.92 0.72
C VAL A 16 -11.24 1.71 0.42
N ASP A 17 -12.40 1.10 0.66
CA ASP A 17 -13.71 1.75 0.45
C ASP A 17 -14.05 2.79 1.54
N GLN A 18 -13.32 2.82 2.66
CA GLN A 18 -13.53 3.79 3.73
C GLN A 18 -12.76 5.10 3.47
N ALA A 19 -13.38 6.22 3.84
CA ALA A 19 -12.72 7.52 3.79
C ALA A 19 -11.75 7.69 4.97
N GLY A 20 -10.48 7.34 4.75
CA GLY A 20 -9.38 7.59 5.68
C GLY A 20 -9.16 6.49 6.73
N GLY A 21 -7.95 6.47 7.29
CA GLY A 21 -7.51 5.49 8.28
C GLY A 21 -6.11 4.95 7.98
N ALA A 22 -5.63 4.03 8.83
CA ALA A 22 -4.40 3.29 8.60
C ALA A 22 -4.59 1.82 8.96
N LEU A 23 -4.10 0.91 8.12
CA LEU A 23 -4.16 -0.53 8.32
C LEU A 23 -2.73 -1.11 8.38
N LEU A 24 -2.39 -1.78 9.49
CA LEU A 24 -1.09 -2.44 9.65
C LEU A 24 -1.20 -3.93 9.29
N LEU A 25 -0.43 -4.35 8.29
CA LEU A 25 -0.25 -5.75 7.94
C LEU A 25 0.96 -6.34 8.69
N SER A 26 0.71 -7.12 9.74
CA SER A 26 1.74 -7.81 10.51
C SER A 26 1.70 -9.33 10.29
N GLY A 27 2.83 -9.99 10.51
CA GLY A 27 2.97 -11.44 10.36
C GLY A 27 4.41 -11.83 10.07
N ASP A 28 4.70 -13.11 9.97
CA ASP A 28 6.06 -13.61 9.78
C ASP A 28 6.65 -13.28 8.39
N PRO A 29 7.99 -13.25 8.24
CA PRO A 29 8.63 -13.17 6.94
C PRO A 29 8.11 -14.26 5.97
N GLY A 30 7.91 -13.90 4.70
CA GLY A 30 7.45 -14.86 3.68
C GLY A 30 5.96 -15.23 3.71
N VAL A 31 5.18 -14.75 4.69
CA VAL A 31 3.75 -15.07 4.83
C VAL A 31 2.86 -14.48 3.70
N GLY A 32 3.41 -13.65 2.82
CA GLY A 32 2.68 -13.08 1.68
C GLY A 32 2.09 -11.69 1.91
N LYS A 33 2.63 -10.90 2.86
CA LYS A 33 2.22 -9.49 3.08
C LYS A 33 2.34 -8.65 1.80
N THR A 34 3.39 -8.86 1.01
CA THR A 34 3.56 -8.18 -0.28
C THR A 34 2.42 -8.49 -1.24
N ALA A 35 2.00 -9.76 -1.34
CA ALA A 35 0.88 -10.15 -2.20
C ALA A 35 -0.46 -9.54 -1.75
N LEU A 36 -0.64 -9.30 -0.45
CA LEU A 36 -1.82 -8.58 0.06
C LEU A 36 -1.77 -7.09 -0.29
N LEU A 37 -0.59 -6.45 -0.22
CA LEU A 37 -0.40 -5.07 -0.67
C LEU A 37 -0.65 -4.91 -2.17
N ASP A 38 -0.22 -5.88 -2.98
CA ASP A 38 -0.43 -5.87 -4.42
C ASP A 38 -1.94 -6.00 -4.75
N ALA A 39 -2.66 -6.88 -4.07
CA ALA A 39 -4.11 -6.99 -4.21
C ALA A 39 -4.87 -5.72 -3.77
N ALA A 40 -4.38 -5.03 -2.74
CA ALA A 40 -4.93 -3.75 -2.31
C ALA A 40 -4.75 -2.65 -3.37
N GLN A 41 -3.56 -2.62 -3.99
CA GLN A 41 -3.26 -1.71 -5.09
C GLN A 41 -4.18 -1.96 -6.28
N GLU A 42 -4.27 -3.22 -6.75
CA GLU A 42 -5.14 -3.59 -7.87
C GLU A 42 -6.60 -3.19 -7.63
N TYR A 43 -7.11 -3.43 -6.42
CA TYR A 43 -8.47 -3.06 -6.06
C TYR A 43 -8.68 -1.53 -6.00
N GLY A 44 -7.73 -0.80 -5.40
CA GLY A 44 -7.79 0.66 -5.33
C GLY A 44 -7.78 1.32 -6.71
N GLU A 45 -6.89 0.87 -7.60
CA GLU A 45 -6.83 1.33 -8.99
C GLU A 45 -8.14 1.04 -9.73
N ALA A 46 -8.69 -0.18 -9.59
CA ALA A 46 -9.97 -0.56 -10.20
C ALA A 46 -11.16 0.26 -9.65
N SER A 47 -11.06 0.74 -8.41
CA SER A 47 -12.07 1.57 -7.74
C SER A 47 -11.90 3.07 -8.05
N GLY A 48 -10.93 3.45 -8.89
CA GLY A 48 -10.66 4.83 -9.28
C GLY A 48 -9.82 5.63 -8.27
N ALA A 49 -9.24 4.98 -7.26
CA ALA A 49 -8.34 5.63 -6.32
C ALA A 49 -6.95 5.86 -6.95
N THR A 50 -6.31 6.97 -6.59
CA THR A 50 -4.87 7.14 -6.88
C THR A 50 -4.06 6.38 -5.81
N VAL A 51 -3.41 5.29 -6.22
CA VAL A 51 -2.55 4.51 -5.33
C VAL A 51 -1.12 5.05 -5.38
N LEU A 52 -0.52 5.25 -4.20
CA LEU A 52 0.89 5.60 -4.04
C LEU A 52 1.58 4.47 -3.27
N ARG A 53 2.73 4.01 -3.77
CA ARG A 53 3.51 2.92 -3.17
C ARG A 53 4.87 3.42 -2.74
N ALA A 54 5.26 3.08 -1.52
CA ALA A 54 6.60 3.28 -1.00
C ALA A 54 7.09 1.98 -0.37
N ALA A 55 8.40 1.74 -0.44
CA ALA A 55 9.03 0.61 0.22
C ALA A 55 10.08 1.17 1.18
N GLY A 56 9.78 1.08 2.49
CA GLY A 56 10.75 1.40 3.52
C GLY A 56 11.82 0.32 3.59
N THR A 57 13.09 0.69 3.44
CA THR A 57 14.20 -0.24 3.73
C THR A 57 14.59 -0.10 5.21
N GLU A 58 15.16 -1.14 5.83
CA GLU A 58 15.63 -1.07 7.23
C GLU A 58 16.62 0.08 7.47
N LEU A 59 17.33 0.51 6.43
CA LEU A 59 18.26 1.64 6.43
C LEU A 59 17.56 3.02 6.49
N GLU A 60 16.29 3.12 6.11
CA GLU A 60 15.52 4.37 6.12
C GLU A 60 14.93 4.72 7.51
N GLY A 61 15.00 3.81 8.48
CA GLY A 61 14.62 4.09 9.87
C GLY A 61 15.48 5.15 10.55
N GLN A 62 16.63 5.51 9.96
CA GLN A 62 17.55 6.53 10.46
C GLN A 62 17.37 7.92 9.82
N ILE A 63 16.52 8.05 8.79
CA ILE A 63 16.27 9.33 8.11
C ILE A 63 14.78 9.65 8.25
N SER A 64 14.47 10.54 9.20
CA SER A 64 13.14 11.15 9.31
C SER A 64 12.65 11.61 7.93
N HIS A 65 11.44 11.16 7.55
CA HIS A 65 10.69 11.61 6.37
C HIS A 65 11.17 11.05 5.01
N ALA A 66 12.04 10.03 4.96
CA ALA A 66 12.43 9.38 3.70
C ALA A 66 11.23 8.83 2.90
N ALA A 67 10.27 8.19 3.57
CA ALA A 67 9.05 7.69 2.95
C ALA A 67 8.15 8.82 2.38
N LEU A 68 8.13 10.00 3.02
CA LEU A 68 7.37 11.15 2.51
C LEU A 68 7.98 11.67 1.19
N ASN A 69 9.31 11.67 1.09
CA ASN A 69 10.00 12.06 -0.14
C ASN A 69 9.66 11.10 -1.29
N GLN A 70 9.69 9.77 -1.06
CA GLN A 70 9.29 8.77 -2.06
C GLN A 70 7.83 8.95 -2.51
N LEU A 71 6.91 9.31 -1.61
CA LEU A 71 5.50 9.54 -1.92
C LEU A 71 5.25 10.85 -2.69
N LEU A 72 6.15 11.84 -2.59
CA LEU A 72 6.02 13.12 -3.28
C LEU A 72 6.50 13.07 -4.74
N TYR A 73 7.46 12.20 -5.06
CA TYR A 73 7.99 12.06 -6.43
C TYR A 73 6.92 11.77 -7.51
N PRO A 74 5.96 10.84 -7.30
CA PRO A 74 4.89 10.58 -8.26
C PRO A 74 3.91 11.75 -8.46
N LEU A 75 3.77 12.63 -7.46
CA LEU A 75 2.87 13.78 -7.51
C LEU A 75 3.50 14.99 -8.20
N LEU A 76 4.82 15.15 -8.08
CA LEU A 76 5.58 16.20 -8.77
C LEU A 76 5.67 15.97 -10.29
N GLY A 77 5.57 14.71 -10.75
CA GLY A 77 5.50 14.36 -12.17
C GLY A 77 4.15 14.61 -12.84
N LYS A 78 3.07 14.84 -12.07
CA LYS A 78 1.72 15.12 -12.60
C LYS A 78 1.44 16.62 -12.82
N SER A 79 2.40 17.51 -12.53
CA SER A 79 2.34 18.90 -12.95
C SER A 79 3.21 19.11 -14.18
N ARG A 80 2.74 18.62 -15.34
CA ARG A 80 3.15 19.15 -16.64
C ARG A 80 2.28 18.63 -17.79
N SER A 81 1.71 19.63 -18.48
CA SER A 81 0.87 19.65 -19.69
C SER A 81 -0.60 19.31 -19.52
#